data_AF-A0A916DQB4-F1
#
_entry.id   AF-A0A916DQB4-F1
#
_cell.length_a   1.000
_cell.length_b   1.000
_cell.length_c   1.000
_cell.angle_alpha   90.00
_cell.angle_beta   90.00
_cell.angle_gamma   90.00
#
_symmetry.space_group_name_H-M   'P 1'
#
loop_
_entity.id
_entity.type
_entity.pdbx_description
1 polymer ?
#
loop_
_entity_poly.entity_id
_entity_poly.type
_entity_poly.pdbx_seq_one_letter_code
_entity_poly.pdbx_strand_id
1 'polypeptide(L)'
;MKKIPKYKRDEFTFVSNLSQYTANDKYPNTYQRDAYLLSEHYTNARTVDLARKVKKRRNLLISDNGNYSRMKAVAKQYEQGGLLLLRQAKKEQQQYGQLSNETRLARQQLMREIAQSCQKQVEETNYKKVIQDQLLIRPDYLIGMEDLTIPVLMLCHLMHPIFQPQALAILDYQNNTFQYVKDQQSGRYGSKQGLETVNNFTVLHAYDYDSAYQAGKNALNLAKDGLAISYGGPMHSRRWIDCLRIGGNKIQLSEKLPEAYLIAQTITQGAINGHPTNIPFHILGVGTPILIALIGYQLRHSKAISIDSTAPFKDAFIGKLYGYKNAYLKMDMFKLVAYCLIQDVPFEDKSPFYQSFAQKYEHDWKGLRDKLGVRPNNTVKELASKLRERGDWLQDYLPFFTPITGTLEAAFLQDLRIARAGYNYWVLKQICRKVRAKRSDENAFKRWIERQIDQYTKTASSKWAKAVNFAYLLTEGHRMV
;
A
#
# COMPACT_ATOMS: atom_id res chain seq x y z
N MET A 1 2.80 -18.82 18.41
CA MET A 1 1.79 -18.74 17.35
C MET A 1 0.40 -19.15 17.83
N LYS A 2 -0.41 -18.16 18.24
CA LYS A 2 -1.65 -18.30 19.01
C LYS A 2 -2.88 -18.53 18.11
N LYS A 3 -3.99 -19.02 18.68
CA LYS A 3 -5.29 -19.25 17.99
C LYS A 3 -5.98 -17.89 17.74
N ILE A 4 -6.55 -17.46 16.61
CA ILE A 4 -6.63 -17.77 15.16
C ILE A 4 -6.81 -19.23 14.64
N PRO A 5 -7.84 -19.51 13.82
CA PRO A 5 -7.95 -20.70 12.95
C PRO A 5 -6.87 -20.84 11.85
N LYS A 6 -6.69 -22.04 11.30
CA LYS A 6 -5.69 -22.34 10.26
C LYS A 6 -5.92 -21.57 8.96
N TYR A 7 -7.15 -21.59 8.40
CA TYR A 7 -7.45 -20.94 7.11
C TYR A 7 -7.01 -19.46 7.09
N LYS A 8 -7.40 -18.67 8.11
CA LYS A 8 -6.92 -17.27 8.30
C LYS A 8 -5.39 -17.11 8.36
N ARG A 9 -4.68 -18.08 8.94
CA ARG A 9 -3.21 -18.04 9.13
C ARG A 9 -2.42 -18.52 7.92
N ASP A 10 -3.09 -19.06 6.90
CA ASP A 10 -2.49 -19.69 5.75
C ASP A 10 -2.99 -19.07 4.41
N GLU A 11 -3.53 -17.84 4.39
CA GLU A 11 -4.14 -17.20 3.21
C GLU A 11 -3.37 -15.97 2.67
N PHE A 12 -3.47 -15.72 1.35
CA PHE A 12 -3.08 -14.44 0.72
C PHE A 12 -4.33 -13.54 0.58
N THR A 13 -4.37 -12.43 1.31
CA THR A 13 -5.59 -11.61 1.52
C THR A 13 -5.36 -10.11 1.34
N PHE A 14 -6.39 -9.40 0.86
CA PHE A 14 -6.42 -7.93 0.88
C PHE A 14 -7.21 -7.42 2.09
N VAL A 15 -6.65 -6.44 2.78
CA VAL A 15 -7.11 -5.90 4.05
C VAL A 15 -7.74 -4.53 3.82
N SER A 16 -8.98 -4.34 4.26
CA SER A 16 -9.68 -3.06 4.15
C SER A 16 -9.62 -2.27 5.45
N ASN A 17 -9.33 -0.99 5.37
CA ASN A 17 -9.53 -0.06 6.49
C ASN A 17 -10.97 -0.16 7.00
N LEU A 18 -11.19 -0.37 8.30
CA LEU A 18 -12.52 -0.58 8.90
C LEU A 18 -13.23 0.76 9.11
N SER A 19 -14.36 0.96 8.43
CA SER A 19 -15.09 2.22 8.39
C SER A 19 -16.55 2.02 7.96
N GLN A 20 -17.39 3.06 8.11
CA GLN A 20 -18.76 3.06 7.60
C GLN A 20 -18.89 2.92 6.07
N TYR A 21 -17.79 3.04 5.31
CA TYR A 21 -17.76 2.87 3.86
C TYR A 21 -17.28 1.46 3.43
N THR A 22 -16.77 0.67 4.39
CA THR A 22 -16.14 -0.63 4.15
C THR A 22 -16.76 -1.77 4.94
N ALA A 23 -17.48 -1.47 6.03
CA ALA A 23 -18.39 -2.37 6.74
C ALA A 23 -19.66 -1.59 7.08
N ASN A 24 -20.78 -1.93 6.46
CA ASN A 24 -22.04 -1.19 6.60
C ASN A 24 -23.26 -2.10 6.40
N ASP A 25 -24.15 -2.12 7.40
CA ASP A 25 -25.34 -2.97 7.41
C ASP A 25 -26.34 -2.62 6.30
N LYS A 26 -26.37 -1.37 5.82
CA LYS A 26 -27.19 -0.95 4.65
C LYS A 26 -26.66 -1.47 3.30
N TYR A 27 -25.42 -1.96 3.25
CA TYR A 27 -24.77 -2.42 2.01
C TYR A 27 -24.10 -3.78 2.24
N PRO A 28 -24.86 -4.91 2.25
CA PRO A 28 -24.35 -6.22 2.63
C PRO A 28 -23.09 -6.68 1.86
N ASN A 29 -22.94 -6.25 0.60
CA ASN A 29 -21.74 -6.46 -0.22
C ASN A 29 -20.46 -5.96 0.46
N THR A 30 -20.53 -4.93 1.31
CA THR A 30 -19.38 -4.41 2.06
C THR A 30 -18.74 -5.47 2.96
N TYR A 31 -19.55 -6.35 3.58
CA TYR A 31 -19.07 -7.42 4.45
C TYR A 31 -18.41 -8.59 3.71
N GLN A 32 -18.46 -8.66 2.38
CA GLN A 32 -17.83 -9.71 1.57
C GLN A 32 -16.31 -9.56 1.42
N ARG A 33 -15.65 -8.71 2.22
CA ARG A 33 -14.20 -8.57 2.30
C ARG A 33 -13.58 -9.76 3.06
N ASP A 34 -12.32 -10.08 2.78
CA ASP A 34 -11.63 -11.19 3.47
C ASP A 34 -11.02 -10.74 4.81
N ALA A 35 -10.45 -9.53 4.85
CA ALA A 35 -9.75 -8.98 6.01
C ALA A 35 -10.04 -7.49 6.24
N TYR A 36 -9.90 -7.05 7.49
CA TYR A 36 -10.03 -5.65 7.92
C TYR A 36 -8.88 -5.22 8.83
N LEU A 37 -8.59 -3.91 8.84
CA LEU A 37 -7.63 -3.25 9.72
C LEU A 37 -8.28 -2.03 10.38
N LEU A 38 -8.04 -1.83 11.68
CA LEU A 38 -8.42 -0.62 12.42
C LEU A 38 -7.21 -0.11 13.22
N SER A 39 -6.91 1.19 13.14
CA SER A 39 -5.95 1.83 14.06
C SER A 39 -6.64 2.31 15.33
N GLU A 40 -5.91 2.30 16.43
CA GLU A 40 -6.26 2.87 17.73
C GLU A 40 -6.83 4.31 17.64
N HIS A 41 -6.28 5.19 16.80
CA HIS A 41 -6.74 6.56 16.58
C HIS A 41 -8.20 6.63 16.08
N TYR A 42 -8.68 5.57 15.44
CA TYR A 42 -10.06 5.44 14.95
C TYR A 42 -10.90 4.51 15.83
N THR A 43 -10.39 4.05 16.97
CA THR A 43 -11.07 3.13 17.88
C THR A 43 -12.01 3.90 18.81
N ASN A 44 -13.32 3.68 18.64
CA ASN A 44 -14.41 4.28 19.40
C ASN A 44 -15.58 3.30 19.45
N ALA A 45 -16.63 3.60 20.23
CA ALA A 45 -17.79 2.70 20.39
C ALA A 45 -18.39 2.19 19.07
N ARG A 46 -18.43 3.02 18.02
CA ARG A 46 -19.00 2.66 16.71
C ARG A 46 -18.06 1.76 15.88
N THR A 47 -16.76 2.03 15.86
CA THR A 47 -15.80 1.16 15.15
C THR A 47 -15.56 -0.14 15.90
N VAL A 48 -15.69 -0.16 17.23
CA VAL A 48 -15.69 -1.37 18.06
C VAL A 48 -16.92 -2.25 17.77
N ASP A 49 -18.12 -1.69 17.56
CA ASP A 49 -19.28 -2.46 17.08
C ASP A 49 -19.05 -3.06 15.69
N LEU A 50 -18.57 -2.26 14.73
CA LEU A 50 -18.22 -2.77 13.40
C LEU A 50 -17.18 -3.90 13.47
N ALA A 51 -16.17 -3.79 14.34
CA ALA A 51 -15.19 -4.85 14.57
C ALA A 51 -15.81 -6.11 15.16
N ARG A 52 -16.75 -6.00 16.11
CA ARG A 52 -17.51 -7.13 16.65
C ARG A 52 -18.34 -7.82 15.57
N LYS A 53 -19.02 -7.05 14.70
CA LYS A 53 -19.78 -7.58 13.54
C LYS A 53 -18.86 -8.34 12.57
N VAL A 54 -17.72 -7.75 12.23
CA VAL A 54 -16.67 -8.36 11.37
C VAL A 54 -16.10 -9.65 11.98
N LYS A 55 -15.78 -9.68 13.29
CA LYS A 55 -15.32 -10.89 13.98
C LYS A 55 -16.40 -11.98 14.03
N LYS A 56 -17.69 -11.64 14.25
CA LYS A 56 -18.82 -12.60 14.18
C LYS A 56 -18.90 -13.27 12.80
N ARG A 57 -18.67 -12.53 11.72
CA ARG A 57 -18.62 -13.04 10.33
C ARG A 57 -17.33 -13.81 9.98
N ARG A 58 -16.44 -14.05 10.96
CA ARG A 58 -15.17 -14.78 10.81
C ARG A 58 -14.16 -14.16 9.83
N ASN A 59 -14.32 -12.91 9.40
CA ASN A 59 -13.29 -12.19 8.64
C ASN A 59 -12.00 -12.05 9.47
N LEU A 60 -10.84 -11.92 8.82
CA LEU A 60 -9.58 -11.57 9.51
C LEU A 60 -9.67 -10.12 10.03
N LEU A 61 -9.22 -9.87 11.25
CA LEU A 61 -9.11 -8.52 11.82
C LEU A 61 -7.68 -8.25 12.31
N ILE A 62 -7.09 -7.15 11.86
CA ILE A 62 -5.79 -6.64 12.28
C ILE A 62 -6.02 -5.35 13.07
N SER A 63 -5.27 -5.14 14.16
CA SER A 63 -5.20 -3.83 14.81
C SER A 63 -3.88 -3.14 14.50
N ASP A 64 -3.95 -1.92 13.98
CA ASP A 64 -2.81 -1.05 13.72
C ASP A 64 -2.48 -0.20 14.96
N ASN A 65 -1.25 0.32 15.02
CA ASN A 65 -0.75 1.18 16.09
C ASN A 65 -0.95 2.69 15.79
N GLY A 66 -1.39 3.03 14.56
CA GLY A 66 -1.71 4.39 14.10
C GLY A 66 -0.55 5.36 13.97
N ASN A 67 0.69 4.90 14.20
CA ASN A 67 1.88 5.75 14.26
C ASN A 67 2.11 6.57 12.99
N TYR A 68 1.58 6.19 11.84
CA TYR A 68 1.61 7.01 10.62
C TYR A 68 1.05 8.45 10.83
N SER A 69 0.12 8.64 11.76
CA SER A 69 -0.33 9.98 12.18
C SER A 69 0.75 10.74 12.96
N ARG A 70 1.40 10.08 13.94
CA ARG A 70 2.51 10.62 14.75
C ARG A 70 3.72 10.96 13.87
N MET A 71 4.14 10.02 13.03
CA MET A 71 5.19 10.19 12.01
C MET A 71 4.90 11.41 11.13
N LYS A 72 3.66 11.64 10.71
CA LYS A 72 3.30 12.84 9.93
C LYS A 72 3.35 14.14 10.71
N ALA A 73 2.97 14.13 11.99
CA ALA A 73 3.07 15.31 12.84
C ALA A 73 4.53 15.75 13.02
N VAL A 74 5.45 14.81 13.27
CA VAL A 74 6.89 15.08 13.35
C VAL A 74 7.47 15.46 11.99
N ALA A 75 7.18 14.69 10.93
CA ALA A 75 7.73 14.96 9.58
C ALA A 75 7.39 16.37 9.06
N LYS A 76 6.19 16.88 9.34
CA LYS A 76 5.77 18.24 8.95
C LYS A 76 6.71 19.34 9.48
N GLN A 77 7.37 19.11 10.62
CA GLN A 77 8.30 20.07 11.22
C GLN A 77 9.62 20.17 10.42
N TYR A 78 10.04 19.07 9.80
CA TYR A 78 11.37 18.93 9.19
C TYR A 78 11.37 18.73 7.66
N GLU A 79 10.20 18.48 7.04
CA GLU A 79 10.05 18.24 5.59
C GLU A 79 10.64 19.38 4.74
N GLN A 80 10.44 20.64 5.14
CA GLN A 80 11.02 21.80 4.43
C GLN A 80 12.55 21.84 4.52
N GLY A 81 13.14 21.55 5.69
CA GLY A 81 14.59 21.48 5.86
C GLY A 81 15.22 20.35 5.02
N GLY A 82 14.59 19.18 5.04
CA GLY A 82 15.00 18.04 4.21
C GLY A 82 14.86 18.30 2.70
N LEU A 83 13.82 19.03 2.27
CA LEU A 83 13.66 19.50 0.89
C LEU A 83 14.75 20.49 0.48
N LEU A 84 15.15 21.42 1.36
CA LEU A 84 16.24 22.37 1.09
C LEU A 84 17.59 21.65 0.98
N LEU A 85 17.91 20.77 1.93
CA LEU A 85 19.13 19.93 1.85
C LEU A 85 19.15 19.05 0.60
N LEU A 86 18.01 18.49 0.18
CA LEU A 86 17.93 17.72 -1.06
C LEU A 86 18.14 18.58 -2.31
N ARG A 87 17.72 19.85 -2.31
CA ARG A 87 17.98 20.79 -3.41
C ARG A 87 19.46 21.17 -3.47
N GLN A 88 20.06 21.50 -2.33
CA GLN A 88 21.50 21.79 -2.23
C GLN A 88 22.34 20.58 -2.69
N ALA A 89 22.05 19.39 -2.16
CA ALA A 89 22.74 18.17 -2.56
C ALA A 89 22.63 17.88 -4.07
N LYS A 90 21.48 18.15 -4.69
CA LYS A 90 21.31 18.04 -6.15
C LYS A 90 22.17 19.05 -6.91
N LYS A 91 22.24 20.30 -6.45
CA LYS A 91 23.11 21.32 -7.04
C LYS A 91 24.59 20.91 -6.94
N GLU A 92 25.05 20.50 -5.76
CA GLU A 92 26.44 20.05 -5.54
C GLU A 92 26.78 18.84 -6.42
N GLN A 93 25.93 17.82 -6.45
CA GLN A 93 26.14 16.62 -7.26
C GLN A 93 26.14 16.91 -8.77
N GLN A 94 25.45 17.96 -9.23
CA GLN A 94 25.47 18.42 -10.61
C GLN A 94 26.68 19.30 -10.94
N GLN A 95 27.12 20.14 -10.00
CA GLN A 95 28.18 21.14 -10.22
C GLN A 95 29.59 20.59 -9.94
N TYR A 96 29.74 19.66 -9.00
CA TYR A 96 31.02 19.16 -8.50
C TYR A 96 31.16 17.63 -8.56
N GLY A 97 30.11 16.90 -8.98
CA GLY A 97 30.10 15.43 -9.02
C GLY A 97 30.08 14.73 -7.64
N GLN A 98 30.05 15.48 -6.54
CA GLN A 98 30.04 14.96 -5.17
C GLN A 98 29.35 15.93 -4.20
N LEU A 99 28.97 15.42 -3.02
CA LEU A 99 28.40 16.22 -1.94
C LEU A 99 29.49 16.80 -1.02
N SER A 100 29.32 18.05 -0.62
CA SER A 100 30.21 18.76 0.32
C SER A 100 30.19 18.16 1.73
N ASN A 101 31.21 18.43 2.53
CA ASN A 101 31.21 18.03 3.94
C ASN A 101 30.13 18.77 4.73
N GLU A 102 29.85 20.03 4.39
CA GLU A 102 28.77 20.86 4.96
C GLU A 102 27.40 20.20 4.76
N THR A 103 27.05 19.83 3.52
CA THR A 103 25.78 19.14 3.21
C THR A 103 25.68 17.77 3.88
N ARG A 104 26.80 17.04 4.03
CA ARG A 104 26.83 15.77 4.76
C ARG A 104 26.58 15.95 6.27
N LEU A 105 27.26 16.92 6.89
CA LEU A 105 27.14 17.25 8.31
C LEU A 105 25.74 17.80 8.63
N ALA A 106 25.21 18.72 7.81
CA ALA A 106 23.87 19.27 7.97
C ALA A 106 22.78 18.19 7.82
N ARG A 107 22.96 17.23 6.91
CA ARG A 107 22.09 16.03 6.85
C ARG A 107 22.20 15.20 8.14
N GLN A 108 23.41 14.91 8.63
CA GLN A 108 23.59 14.13 9.86
C GLN A 108 22.96 14.84 11.07
N GLN A 109 23.10 16.17 11.16
CA GLN A 109 22.49 16.97 12.20
C GLN A 109 20.96 16.90 12.16
N LEU A 110 20.34 17.13 11.00
CA LEU A 110 18.89 17.02 10.83
C LEU A 110 18.37 15.59 11.09
N MET A 111 19.16 14.55 10.78
CA MET A 111 18.83 13.17 11.16
C MET A 111 18.77 12.99 12.69
N ARG A 112 19.69 13.61 13.45
CA ARG A 112 19.69 13.56 14.92
C ARG A 112 18.51 14.33 15.52
N GLU A 113 18.19 15.51 15.00
CA GLU A 113 17.05 16.32 15.44
C GLU A 113 15.72 15.60 15.21
N ILE A 114 15.55 14.97 14.03
CA ILE A 114 14.39 14.12 13.73
C ILE A 114 14.31 12.94 14.71
N ALA A 115 15.42 12.26 14.98
CA ALA A 115 15.45 11.13 15.93
C ALA A 115 15.06 11.55 17.35
N GLN A 116 15.56 12.69 17.83
CA GLN A 116 15.20 13.26 19.14
C GLN A 116 13.72 13.59 19.23
N SER A 117 13.13 14.22 18.21
CA SER A 117 11.69 14.51 18.17
C SER A 117 10.82 13.25 18.01
N CYS A 118 11.31 12.22 17.31
CA CYS A 118 10.66 10.91 17.24
C CYS A 118 10.67 10.20 18.59
N GLN A 119 11.80 10.23 19.30
CA GLN A 119 11.95 9.65 20.63
C GLN A 119 11.07 10.35 21.67
N LYS A 120 11.05 11.69 21.69
CA LYS A 120 10.13 12.46 22.53
C LYS A 120 8.66 12.10 22.25
N GLN A 121 8.27 12.01 20.98
CA GLN A 121 6.91 11.63 20.60
C GLN A 121 6.55 10.20 21.03
N VAL A 122 7.52 9.30 21.12
CA VAL A 122 7.39 7.94 21.68
C VAL A 122 7.22 7.99 23.21
N GLU A 123 8.04 8.78 23.91
CA GLU A 123 7.97 8.92 25.38
C GLU A 123 6.66 9.57 25.85
N GLU A 124 6.13 10.52 25.09
CA GLU A 124 4.81 11.12 25.30
C GLU A 124 3.64 10.17 24.94
N THR A 125 3.89 9.04 24.25
CA THR A 125 2.84 8.09 23.85
C THR A 125 2.48 7.14 24.97
N ASN A 126 1.23 7.21 25.44
CA ASN A 126 0.66 6.26 26.40
C ASN A 126 0.45 4.87 25.77
N TYR A 127 1.53 4.08 25.68
CA TYR A 127 1.51 2.73 25.11
C TYR A 127 0.52 1.79 25.80
N LYS A 128 0.29 1.94 27.11
CA LYS A 128 -0.74 1.17 27.84
C LYS A 128 -2.12 1.40 27.24
N LYS A 129 -2.50 2.65 26.96
CA LYS A 129 -3.76 2.98 26.29
C LYS A 129 -3.78 2.48 24.85
N VAL A 130 -2.72 2.71 24.06
CA VAL A 130 -2.63 2.21 22.66
C VAL A 130 -2.90 0.70 22.61
N ILE A 131 -2.25 -0.08 23.48
CA ILE A 131 -2.42 -1.53 23.54
C ILE A 131 -3.83 -1.93 24.04
N GLN A 132 -4.40 -1.20 25.00
CA GLN A 132 -5.78 -1.42 25.43
C GLN A 132 -6.79 -1.19 24.30
N ASP A 133 -6.63 -0.10 23.54
CA ASP A 133 -7.48 0.21 22.38
C ASP A 133 -7.30 -0.84 21.26
N GLN A 134 -6.06 -1.26 20.98
CA GLN A 134 -5.77 -2.36 20.03
C GLN A 134 -6.44 -3.69 20.44
N LEU A 135 -6.43 -4.02 21.74
CA LEU A 135 -7.02 -5.26 22.26
C LEU A 135 -8.56 -5.19 22.36
N LEU A 136 -9.15 -4.00 22.47
CA LEU A 136 -10.59 -3.78 22.64
C LEU A 136 -11.43 -4.41 21.51
N ILE A 137 -10.90 -4.43 20.29
CA ILE A 137 -11.55 -5.05 19.12
C ILE A 137 -11.34 -6.57 19.02
N ARG A 138 -10.59 -7.17 19.95
CA ARG A 138 -10.18 -8.60 19.96
C ARG A 138 -9.63 -9.05 18.60
N PRO A 139 -8.57 -8.41 18.07
CA PRO A 139 -8.05 -8.70 16.74
C PRO A 139 -7.47 -10.12 16.64
N ASP A 140 -7.18 -10.58 15.43
CA ASP A 140 -6.43 -11.83 15.20
C ASP A 140 -4.92 -11.56 15.23
N TYR A 141 -4.50 -10.43 14.65
CA TYR A 141 -3.13 -9.90 14.71
C TYR A 141 -3.12 -8.43 15.17
N LEU A 142 -2.01 -7.98 15.78
CA LEU A 142 -1.71 -6.55 15.93
C LEU A 142 -0.40 -6.19 15.23
N ILE A 143 -0.26 -4.92 14.85
CA ILE A 143 1.01 -4.29 14.48
C ILE A 143 1.72 -3.86 15.77
N GLY A 144 2.99 -4.26 15.89
CA GLY A 144 3.78 -3.99 17.09
C GLY A 144 4.04 -2.50 17.36
N MET A 145 4.51 -2.18 18.56
CA MET A 145 5.05 -0.84 18.84
C MET A 145 6.38 -0.65 18.11
N GLU A 146 6.65 0.54 17.58
CA GLU A 146 7.68 0.75 16.55
C GLU A 146 8.39 2.11 16.69
N ASP A 147 9.59 2.24 16.12
CA ASP A 147 10.34 3.51 16.09
C ASP A 147 9.86 4.39 14.92
N LEU A 148 9.53 5.66 15.22
CA LEU A 148 8.98 6.59 14.25
C LEU A 148 10.02 7.13 13.26
N THR A 149 11.31 7.04 13.58
CA THR A 149 12.41 7.78 12.95
C THR A 149 12.58 7.40 11.49
N ILE A 150 12.68 6.12 11.15
CA ILE A 150 12.97 5.69 9.76
C ILE A 150 11.89 6.18 8.77
N PRO A 151 10.57 6.00 9.03
CA PRO A 151 9.54 6.60 8.19
C PRO A 151 9.61 8.13 8.11
N VAL A 152 9.93 8.84 9.19
CA VAL A 152 10.09 10.30 9.17
C VAL A 152 11.29 10.72 8.32
N LEU A 153 12.44 10.05 8.43
CA LEU A 153 13.62 10.28 7.59
C LEU A 153 13.32 10.06 6.09
N MET A 154 12.43 9.12 5.75
CA MET A 154 11.96 8.93 4.37
C MET A 154 11.03 10.05 3.91
N LEU A 155 10.09 10.49 4.76
CA LEU A 155 9.18 11.61 4.48
C LEU A 155 9.97 12.91 4.28
N CYS A 156 10.91 13.24 5.15
CA CYS A 156 11.83 14.37 5.02
C CYS A 156 12.95 14.17 3.98
N HIS A 157 12.85 13.12 3.15
CA HIS A 157 13.73 12.81 2.02
C HIS A 157 15.22 12.55 2.33
N LEU A 158 15.62 12.40 3.59
CA LEU A 158 17.01 12.17 4.00
C LEU A 158 17.53 10.78 3.61
N MET A 159 16.63 9.89 3.19
CA MET A 159 16.91 8.59 2.56
C MET A 159 16.85 8.65 1.01
N HIS A 160 17.14 9.81 0.40
CA HIS A 160 17.29 9.93 -1.06
C HIS A 160 18.64 9.33 -1.52
N PRO A 161 18.69 8.52 -2.61
CA PRO A 161 19.91 7.82 -3.04
C PRO A 161 21.16 8.69 -3.25
N ILE A 162 20.97 9.98 -3.54
CA ILE A 162 22.04 10.99 -3.65
C ILE A 162 22.92 11.10 -2.40
N PHE A 163 22.33 10.89 -1.21
CA PHE A 163 23.04 10.90 0.07
C PHE A 163 23.73 9.57 0.38
N GLN A 164 23.63 8.59 -0.53
CA GLN A 164 24.16 7.23 -0.41
C GLN A 164 23.91 6.60 0.97
N PRO A 165 22.66 6.58 1.48
CA PRO A 165 22.34 6.04 2.80
C PRO A 165 22.75 4.58 2.92
N GLN A 166 23.37 4.23 4.05
CA GLN A 166 23.83 2.88 4.38
C GLN A 166 22.90 2.24 5.40
N ALA A 167 22.65 0.93 5.30
CA ALA A 167 21.77 0.20 6.21
C ALA A 167 22.14 0.38 7.70
N LEU A 168 23.44 0.40 8.01
CA LEU A 168 23.97 0.61 9.36
C LEU A 168 23.57 1.99 9.94
N ALA A 169 23.37 3.01 9.11
CA ALA A 169 23.02 4.36 9.56
C ALA A 169 21.57 4.50 10.08
N ILE A 170 20.81 3.40 10.12
CA ILE A 170 19.49 3.30 10.76
C ILE A 170 19.36 2.08 11.68
N LEU A 171 20.46 1.37 11.96
CA LEU A 171 20.45 0.13 12.76
C LEU A 171 19.87 0.36 14.17
N ASP A 172 20.18 1.48 14.80
CA ASP A 172 19.71 1.78 16.15
C ASP A 172 18.18 1.98 16.21
N TYR A 173 17.58 2.64 15.21
CA TYR A 173 16.13 2.80 15.11
C TYR A 173 15.40 1.46 14.81
N GLN A 174 16.06 0.54 14.09
CA GLN A 174 15.57 -0.84 13.95
C GLN A 174 15.65 -1.58 15.30
N ASN A 175 16.76 -1.44 16.03
CA ASN A 175 16.94 -2.02 17.36
C ASN A 175 15.93 -1.48 18.39
N ASN A 176 15.62 -0.17 18.36
CA ASN A 176 14.57 0.46 19.15
C ASN A 176 13.21 -0.19 18.86
N THR A 177 12.84 -0.34 17.58
CA THR A 177 11.61 -1.07 17.19
C THR A 177 11.57 -2.47 17.77
N PHE A 178 12.67 -3.22 17.64
CA PHE A 178 12.75 -4.57 18.18
C PHE A 178 12.68 -4.58 19.73
N GLN A 179 13.15 -3.55 20.41
CA GLN A 179 13.00 -3.41 21.86
C GLN A 179 11.56 -3.04 22.26
N TYR A 180 10.91 -2.12 21.56
CA TYR A 180 9.50 -1.78 21.79
C TYR A 180 8.56 -2.98 21.54
N VAL A 181 8.86 -3.83 20.55
CA VAL A 181 8.15 -5.10 20.35
C VAL A 181 8.44 -6.12 21.48
N LYS A 182 9.68 -6.25 21.99
CA LYS A 182 9.97 -7.10 23.16
C LYS A 182 9.23 -6.64 24.41
N ASP A 183 9.23 -5.33 24.68
CA ASP A 183 8.59 -4.72 25.84
C ASP A 183 7.06 -4.79 25.76
N GLN A 184 6.50 -4.71 24.56
CA GLN A 184 5.11 -5.08 24.32
C GLN A 184 4.89 -6.58 24.61
N GLN A 185 5.67 -7.49 23.99
CA GLN A 185 5.47 -8.94 24.15
C GLN A 185 5.64 -9.45 25.59
N SER A 186 6.50 -8.83 26.40
CA SER A 186 6.67 -9.16 27.83
C SER A 186 5.54 -8.64 28.72
N GLY A 187 4.77 -7.67 28.22
CA GLY A 187 3.73 -6.96 28.97
C GLY A 187 4.25 -5.78 29.80
N ARG A 188 5.44 -5.24 29.52
CA ARG A 188 6.01 -4.06 30.19
C ARG A 188 5.08 -2.85 30.14
N TYR A 189 4.38 -2.67 29.02
CA TYR A 189 3.36 -1.64 28.81
C TYR A 189 1.95 -2.03 29.34
N GLY A 190 1.84 -3.15 30.06
CA GLY A 190 0.59 -3.69 30.58
C GLY A 190 -0.12 -4.68 29.64
N SER A 191 -1.34 -5.08 30.01
CA SER A 191 -2.24 -5.92 29.20
C SER A 191 -1.70 -7.30 28.79
N LYS A 192 -0.70 -7.84 29.50
CA LYS A 192 0.00 -9.11 29.23
C LYS A 192 -0.92 -10.27 28.84
N GLN A 193 -1.93 -10.57 29.66
CA GLN A 193 -2.89 -11.67 29.40
C GLN A 193 -3.64 -11.51 28.06
N GLY A 194 -3.92 -10.28 27.62
CA GLY A 194 -4.50 -10.02 26.31
C GLY A 194 -3.50 -10.28 25.17
N LEU A 195 -2.27 -9.78 25.33
CA LEU A 195 -1.15 -9.94 24.39
C LEU A 195 -0.74 -11.41 24.20
N GLU A 196 -0.91 -12.25 25.22
CA GLU A 196 -0.73 -13.70 25.15
C GLU A 196 -1.74 -14.40 24.21
N THR A 197 -2.87 -13.77 23.89
CA THR A 197 -3.91 -14.36 23.00
C THR A 197 -3.82 -13.92 21.53
N VAL A 198 -3.20 -12.77 21.24
CA VAL A 198 -3.11 -12.16 19.90
C VAL A 198 -1.72 -12.33 19.29
N ASN A 199 -1.63 -12.55 17.97
CA ASN A 199 -0.35 -12.68 17.26
C ASN A 199 0.21 -11.29 16.89
N ASN A 200 1.53 -11.08 16.94
CA ASN A 200 2.15 -9.78 16.68
C ASN A 200 2.93 -9.78 15.35
N PHE A 201 2.76 -8.74 14.54
CA PHE A 201 3.61 -8.44 13.38
C PHE A 201 4.71 -7.45 13.77
N THR A 202 5.97 -7.91 13.77
CA THR A 202 7.16 -7.05 13.98
C THR A 202 7.43 -6.24 12.71
N VAL A 203 7.39 -4.92 12.79
CA VAL A 203 7.73 -4.04 11.65
C VAL A 203 9.25 -3.99 11.44
N LEU A 204 9.72 -4.13 10.20
CA LEU A 204 11.16 -4.17 9.88
C LEU A 204 11.84 -2.80 9.74
N HIS A 205 11.11 -1.76 9.32
CA HIS A 205 11.63 -0.44 8.92
C HIS A 205 12.84 -0.48 7.97
N ALA A 206 12.56 -0.50 6.67
CA ALA A 206 13.58 -0.48 5.62
C ALA A 206 13.22 0.51 4.52
N TYR A 207 14.23 0.93 3.75
CA TYR A 207 14.10 1.87 2.63
C TYR A 207 14.72 1.33 1.33
N ASP A 208 15.48 0.23 1.40
CA ASP A 208 16.11 -0.48 0.29
C ASP A 208 16.30 -1.98 0.63
N TYR A 209 17.02 -2.73 -0.21
CA TYR A 209 17.32 -4.15 0.05
C TYR A 209 18.20 -4.34 1.29
N ASP A 210 19.30 -3.59 1.40
CA ASP A 210 20.33 -3.83 2.40
C ASP A 210 19.80 -3.54 3.82
N SER A 211 18.99 -2.49 3.98
CA SER A 211 18.27 -2.19 5.23
C SER A 211 17.18 -3.21 5.58
N ALA A 212 16.51 -3.81 4.59
CA ALA A 212 15.52 -4.85 4.80
C ALA A 212 16.16 -6.20 5.16
N TYR A 213 17.33 -6.51 4.59
CA TYR A 213 18.14 -7.68 4.92
C TYR A 213 18.69 -7.61 6.35
N GLN A 214 19.26 -6.46 6.72
CA GLN A 214 19.70 -6.16 8.09
C GLN A 214 18.56 -6.33 9.11
N ALA A 215 17.40 -5.72 8.84
CA ALA A 215 16.24 -5.83 9.70
C ALA A 215 15.72 -7.28 9.82
N GLY A 216 15.60 -8.00 8.69
CA GLY A 216 15.14 -9.38 8.66
C GLY A 216 16.02 -10.30 9.50
N LYS A 217 17.35 -10.18 9.34
CA LYS A 217 18.34 -10.96 10.10
C LYS A 217 18.23 -10.68 11.61
N ASN A 218 18.09 -9.42 12.00
CA ASN A 218 17.97 -9.03 13.41
C ASN A 218 16.62 -9.46 14.03
N ALA A 219 15.56 -9.58 13.22
CA ALA A 219 14.23 -9.96 13.67
C ALA A 219 14.02 -11.48 13.86
N LEU A 220 14.93 -12.34 13.38
CA LEU A 220 14.82 -13.81 13.37
C LEU A 220 14.26 -14.45 14.66
N ASN A 221 14.78 -14.03 15.82
CA ASN A 221 14.38 -14.60 17.11
C ASN A 221 13.16 -13.91 17.75
N LEU A 222 12.65 -12.82 17.16
CA LEU A 222 11.58 -11.99 17.69
C LEU A 222 10.26 -12.11 16.92
N ALA A 223 10.31 -12.19 15.59
CA ALA A 223 9.15 -12.16 14.70
C ALA A 223 8.42 -13.51 14.53
N LYS A 224 8.35 -14.31 15.61
CA LYS A 224 7.85 -15.70 15.60
C LYS A 224 6.37 -15.85 15.21
N ASP A 225 5.58 -14.78 15.37
CA ASP A 225 4.16 -14.73 15.02
C ASP A 225 3.92 -14.08 13.62
N GLY A 226 4.86 -13.29 13.10
CA GLY A 226 4.84 -12.69 11.76
C GLY A 226 5.72 -11.42 11.60
N LEU A 227 5.98 -11.02 10.36
CA LEU A 227 6.71 -9.78 9.99
C LEU A 227 5.80 -8.74 9.30
N ALA A 228 6.11 -7.45 9.45
CA ALA A 228 5.50 -6.36 8.69
C ALA A 228 6.54 -5.58 7.87
N ILE A 229 6.21 -5.28 6.61
CA ILE A 229 7.02 -4.47 5.70
C ILE A 229 6.28 -3.16 5.39
N SER A 230 6.92 -2.02 5.65
CA SER A 230 6.32 -0.70 5.45
C SER A 230 6.69 -0.10 4.09
N TYR A 231 5.68 0.01 3.21
CA TYR A 231 5.83 0.66 1.90
C TYR A 231 5.26 2.08 1.87
N GLY A 232 4.93 2.67 3.03
CA GLY A 232 4.41 4.03 3.13
C GLY A 232 5.32 5.07 2.45
N GLY A 233 6.60 5.10 2.82
CA GLY A 233 7.61 5.95 2.17
C GLY A 233 7.77 5.64 0.66
N PRO A 234 8.09 4.38 0.28
CA PRO A 234 8.26 3.99 -1.13
C PRO A 234 7.07 4.32 -2.05
N MET A 235 5.82 4.06 -1.63
CA MET A 235 4.62 4.34 -2.43
C MET A 235 4.30 5.85 -2.56
N HIS A 236 4.78 6.66 -1.61
CA HIS A 236 4.71 8.12 -1.71
C HIS A 236 5.74 8.70 -2.68
N SER A 237 6.77 7.94 -3.08
CA SER A 237 7.79 8.42 -4.01
C SER A 237 7.21 8.84 -5.37
N ARG A 238 7.83 9.88 -5.94
CA ARG A 238 7.64 10.36 -7.32
C ARG A 238 8.97 10.36 -8.09
N ARG A 239 10.01 9.71 -7.54
CA ARG A 239 11.36 9.69 -8.11
C ARG A 239 11.44 8.75 -9.31
N TRP A 240 12.28 9.14 -10.26
CA TRP A 240 12.70 8.31 -11.38
C TRP A 240 14.19 8.05 -11.19
N ILE A 241 14.56 6.77 -11.07
CA ILE A 241 15.93 6.33 -10.78
C ILE A 241 16.54 5.65 -12.00
N ASP A 242 17.84 5.82 -12.17
CA ASP A 242 18.68 5.19 -13.19
C ASP A 242 19.55 4.06 -12.62
N CYS A 243 19.51 3.81 -11.31
CA CYS A 243 20.22 2.70 -10.69
C CYS A 243 19.54 2.22 -9.39
N LEU A 244 19.87 0.99 -9.00
CA LEU A 244 19.49 0.34 -7.75
C LEU A 244 20.75 -0.14 -7.01
N ARG A 245 20.66 -0.30 -5.69
CA ARG A 245 21.64 -1.03 -4.87
C ARG A 245 20.97 -2.25 -4.24
N ILE A 246 21.61 -3.42 -4.36
CA ILE A 246 21.13 -4.71 -3.85
C ILE A 246 22.33 -5.56 -3.43
N GLY A 247 22.50 -5.84 -2.13
CA GLY A 247 23.65 -6.61 -1.63
C GLY A 247 24.96 -5.89 -1.89
N GLY A 248 24.99 -4.56 -1.69
CA GLY A 248 26.11 -3.69 -2.07
C GLY A 248 26.26 -3.44 -3.59
N ASN A 249 25.89 -4.39 -4.44
CA ASN A 249 26.00 -4.29 -5.90
C ASN A 249 25.13 -3.16 -6.47
N LYS A 250 25.71 -2.33 -7.35
CA LYS A 250 24.98 -1.29 -8.08
C LYS A 250 24.50 -1.84 -9.43
N ILE A 251 23.19 -2.01 -9.59
CA ILE A 251 22.59 -2.34 -10.89
C ILE A 251 22.24 -1.05 -11.62
N GLN A 252 22.85 -0.81 -12.78
CA GLN A 252 22.53 0.32 -13.65
C GLN A 252 21.31 -0.02 -14.52
N LEU A 253 20.34 0.89 -14.59
CA LEU A 253 19.16 0.79 -15.45
C LEU A 253 19.44 1.48 -16.79
N SER A 254 18.90 0.93 -17.87
CA SER A 254 19.07 1.48 -19.23
C SER A 254 18.33 2.80 -19.47
N GLU A 255 17.42 3.18 -18.58
CA GLU A 255 16.84 4.52 -18.52
C GLU A 255 16.32 4.84 -17.12
N LYS A 256 15.85 6.08 -16.91
CA LYS A 256 15.21 6.52 -15.67
C LYS A 256 13.80 5.92 -15.53
N LEU A 257 13.64 4.98 -14.60
CA LEU A 257 12.41 4.22 -14.30
C LEU A 257 11.78 4.65 -12.97
N PRO A 258 10.45 4.51 -12.81
CA PRO A 258 9.75 4.92 -11.59
C PRO A 258 10.14 4.08 -10.38
N GLU A 259 10.69 4.73 -9.36
CA GLU A 259 11.34 4.10 -8.20
C GLU A 259 10.40 3.21 -7.37
N ALA A 260 9.16 3.64 -7.16
CA ALA A 260 8.25 3.05 -6.18
C ALA A 260 8.01 1.54 -6.38
N TYR A 261 7.96 1.06 -7.63
CA TYR A 261 7.76 -0.36 -7.93
C TYR A 261 9.04 -1.18 -7.69
N LEU A 262 10.19 -0.59 -7.99
CA LEU A 262 11.50 -1.23 -7.89
C LEU A 262 11.90 -1.39 -6.42
N ILE A 263 11.82 -0.29 -5.66
CA ILE A 263 12.08 -0.29 -4.21
C ILE A 263 11.07 -1.15 -3.45
N ALA A 264 9.85 -1.31 -3.96
CA ALA A 264 8.90 -2.26 -3.37
C ALA A 264 9.45 -3.70 -3.41
N GLN A 265 9.92 -4.19 -4.57
CA GLN A 265 10.44 -5.56 -4.68
C GLN A 265 11.78 -5.75 -3.95
N THR A 266 12.68 -4.76 -3.99
CA THR A 266 13.99 -4.90 -3.35
C THR A 266 13.89 -4.94 -1.83
N ILE A 267 12.98 -4.15 -1.23
CA ILE A 267 12.66 -4.25 0.20
C ILE A 267 12.03 -5.61 0.53
N THR A 268 11.09 -6.14 -0.27
CA THR A 268 10.54 -7.49 0.00
C THR A 268 11.65 -8.53 0.00
N GLN A 269 12.57 -8.47 -0.98
CA GLN A 269 13.60 -9.48 -1.08
C GLN A 269 14.59 -9.39 0.08
N GLY A 270 15.02 -8.19 0.48
CA GLY A 270 15.89 -8.04 1.64
C GLY A 270 15.25 -8.68 2.88
N ALA A 271 13.95 -8.44 3.10
CA ALA A 271 13.19 -9.06 4.19
C ALA A 271 13.13 -10.60 4.09
N ILE A 272 12.90 -11.16 2.89
CA ILE A 272 12.89 -12.62 2.66
C ILE A 272 14.27 -13.23 2.91
N ASN A 273 15.33 -12.65 2.33
CA ASN A 273 16.70 -13.15 2.40
C ASN A 273 17.28 -13.00 3.82
N GLY A 274 16.90 -11.95 4.54
CA GLY A 274 17.29 -11.74 5.94
C GLY A 274 16.52 -12.64 6.92
N HIS A 275 15.27 -12.99 6.61
CA HIS A 275 14.40 -13.79 7.47
C HIS A 275 13.80 -15.00 6.73
N PRO A 276 14.61 -15.99 6.30
CA PRO A 276 14.22 -17.08 5.39
C PRO A 276 13.38 -18.18 6.06
N THR A 277 12.21 -17.80 6.58
CA THR A 277 11.31 -18.68 7.35
C THR A 277 9.88 -18.65 6.83
N ASN A 278 9.17 -19.78 6.91
CA ASN A 278 7.76 -19.90 6.55
C ASN A 278 6.83 -19.27 7.64
N ILE A 279 6.87 -17.94 7.76
CA ILE A 279 6.03 -17.14 8.66
C ILE A 279 5.02 -16.27 7.89
N PRO A 280 3.98 -15.73 8.55
CA PRO A 280 3.10 -14.74 7.96
C PRO A 280 3.80 -13.38 7.71
N PHE A 281 3.48 -12.74 6.59
CA PHE A 281 3.89 -11.36 6.28
C PHE A 281 2.68 -10.41 6.22
N HIS A 282 2.89 -9.19 6.68
CA HIS A 282 1.99 -8.05 6.49
C HIS A 282 2.67 -6.98 5.65
N ILE A 283 1.93 -6.39 4.71
CA ILE A 283 2.43 -5.52 3.66
C ILE A 283 1.64 -4.21 3.77
N LEU A 284 2.26 -3.21 4.41
CA LEU A 284 1.61 -1.96 4.76
C LEU A 284 1.63 -0.98 3.57
N GLY A 285 0.45 -0.56 3.14
CA GLY A 285 0.23 0.54 2.21
C GLY A 285 0.15 0.22 0.71
N VAL A 286 0.39 -1.02 0.26
CA VAL A 286 0.46 -1.35 -1.18
C VAL A 286 -0.93 -1.56 -1.80
N GLY A 287 -1.45 -0.52 -2.46
CA GLY A 287 -2.74 -0.55 -3.16
C GLY A 287 -2.64 -0.49 -4.68
N THR A 288 -1.56 -1.01 -5.28
CA THR A 288 -1.34 -1.02 -6.74
C THR A 288 -1.56 -2.43 -7.28
N PRO A 289 -2.49 -2.67 -8.26
CA PRO A 289 -2.94 -4.02 -8.57
C PRO A 289 -1.81 -4.95 -9.06
N ILE A 290 -0.92 -4.48 -9.95
CA ILE A 290 0.23 -5.29 -10.42
C ILE A 290 1.25 -5.60 -9.30
N LEU A 291 1.49 -4.68 -8.37
CA LEU A 291 2.42 -4.91 -7.26
C LEU A 291 1.90 -5.98 -6.29
N ILE A 292 0.59 -6.09 -6.12
CA ILE A 292 -0.03 -7.16 -5.32
C ILE A 292 0.23 -8.53 -5.96
N ALA A 293 0.13 -8.63 -7.29
CA ALA A 293 0.44 -9.87 -8.00
C ALA A 293 1.94 -10.23 -7.90
N LEU A 294 2.84 -9.25 -8.07
CA LEU A 294 4.29 -9.44 -7.96
C LEU A 294 4.72 -9.81 -6.53
N ILE A 295 4.31 -9.05 -5.50
CA ILE A 295 4.60 -9.34 -4.09
C ILE A 295 4.06 -10.72 -3.68
N GLY A 296 2.89 -11.13 -4.18
CA GLY A 296 2.34 -12.47 -3.93
C GLY A 296 3.09 -13.61 -4.60
N TYR A 297 3.78 -13.33 -5.71
CA TYR A 297 4.67 -14.28 -6.38
C TYR A 297 6.06 -14.32 -5.72
N GLN A 298 6.56 -13.17 -5.28
CA GLN A 298 7.83 -13.04 -4.55
C GLN A 298 7.76 -13.73 -3.18
N LEU A 299 6.68 -13.50 -2.41
CA LEU A 299 6.44 -14.14 -1.11
C LEU A 299 5.79 -15.52 -1.20
N ARG A 300 5.75 -16.20 -2.37
CA ARG A 300 4.94 -17.41 -2.59
C ARG A 300 5.12 -18.56 -1.59
N HIS A 301 6.29 -18.64 -0.93
CA HIS A 301 6.61 -19.64 0.10
C HIS A 301 6.29 -19.18 1.54
N SER A 302 5.78 -17.96 1.74
CA SER A 302 5.26 -17.48 3.02
C SER A 302 3.90 -18.10 3.34
N LYS A 303 3.70 -18.38 4.63
CA LYS A 303 2.51 -19.04 5.18
C LYS A 303 1.21 -18.32 4.80
N ALA A 304 1.16 -17.02 5.09
CA ALA A 304 0.08 -16.11 4.78
C ALA A 304 0.64 -14.72 4.51
N ILE A 305 -0.03 -13.99 3.62
CA ILE A 305 0.37 -12.64 3.26
C ILE A 305 -0.89 -11.77 3.33
N SER A 306 -0.80 -10.70 4.08
CA SER A 306 -1.91 -9.75 4.24
C SER A 306 -1.46 -8.37 3.78
N ILE A 307 -2.18 -7.79 2.83
CA ILE A 307 -1.81 -6.51 2.21
C ILE A 307 -2.89 -5.49 2.52
N ASP A 308 -2.54 -4.37 3.15
CA ASP A 308 -3.43 -3.23 3.35
C ASP A 308 -3.16 -2.13 2.31
N SER A 309 -4.16 -1.28 2.05
CA SER A 309 -3.88 0.10 1.63
C SER A 309 -5.08 1.01 1.85
N THR A 310 -4.80 2.29 2.09
CA THR A 310 -5.78 3.38 1.96
C THR A 310 -5.96 3.88 0.51
N ALA A 311 -5.10 3.46 -0.43
CA ALA A 311 -5.16 3.90 -1.83
C ALA A 311 -6.47 3.54 -2.56
N PRO A 312 -7.10 2.35 -2.41
CA PRO A 312 -8.34 1.99 -3.15
C PRO A 312 -9.49 2.98 -2.95
N PHE A 313 -9.58 3.55 -1.74
CA PHE A 313 -10.54 4.58 -1.34
C PHE A 313 -10.15 5.97 -1.87
N LYS A 314 -8.89 6.38 -1.69
CA LYS A 314 -8.37 7.67 -2.19
C LYS A 314 -8.46 7.76 -3.72
N ASP A 315 -8.02 6.73 -4.41
CA ASP A 315 -8.04 6.60 -5.87
C ASP A 315 -9.48 6.64 -6.42
N ALA A 316 -10.43 5.96 -5.77
CA ALA A 316 -11.85 6.03 -6.12
C ALA A 316 -12.43 7.45 -6.06
N PHE A 317 -11.93 8.28 -5.13
CA PHE A 317 -12.43 9.65 -4.94
C PHE A 317 -11.83 10.62 -5.97
N ILE A 318 -10.59 10.38 -6.44
CA ILE A 318 -9.93 11.17 -7.51
C ILE A 318 -10.13 10.58 -8.92
N GLY A 319 -11.22 9.84 -9.14
CA GLY A 319 -11.60 9.33 -10.46
C GLY A 319 -10.64 8.28 -11.02
N LYS A 320 -10.15 7.35 -10.20
CA LYS A 320 -9.35 6.20 -10.63
C LYS A 320 -10.02 4.88 -10.26
N LEU A 321 -10.12 4.00 -11.26
CA LEU A 321 -10.71 2.66 -11.16
C LEU A 321 -9.65 1.60 -11.48
N TYR A 322 -9.67 0.47 -10.76
CA TYR A 322 -8.69 -0.60 -10.97
C TYR A 322 -9.17 -1.63 -12.00
N GLY A 323 -8.25 -2.17 -12.82
CA GLY A 323 -8.54 -3.26 -13.76
C GLY A 323 -8.17 -4.64 -13.22
N TYR A 324 -9.00 -5.66 -13.43
CA TYR A 324 -8.70 -7.07 -13.09
C TYR A 324 -8.79 -8.06 -14.27
N LYS A 325 -9.42 -7.67 -15.39
CA LYS A 325 -9.43 -8.47 -16.63
C LYS A 325 -8.18 -8.20 -17.45
N ASN A 326 -7.85 -6.92 -17.61
CA ASN A 326 -6.78 -6.43 -18.49
C ASN A 326 -5.70 -5.75 -17.65
N ALA A 327 -4.46 -6.23 -17.77
CA ALA A 327 -3.23 -5.50 -17.45
C ALA A 327 -3.02 -4.98 -16.00
N TYR A 328 -3.88 -5.28 -15.02
CA TYR A 328 -3.73 -4.88 -13.60
C TYR A 328 -3.38 -3.38 -13.38
N LEU A 329 -4.01 -2.52 -14.18
CA LEU A 329 -3.78 -1.07 -14.21
C LEU A 329 -4.62 -0.30 -13.18
N LYS A 330 -4.14 0.91 -12.85
CA LYS A 330 -4.97 2.00 -12.34
C LYS A 330 -5.40 2.86 -13.53
N MET A 331 -6.70 2.82 -13.86
CA MET A 331 -7.28 3.50 -15.01
C MET A 331 -7.77 4.90 -14.63
N ASP A 332 -7.62 5.87 -15.53
CA ASP A 332 -8.27 7.17 -15.43
C ASP A 332 -9.74 7.03 -15.86
N MET A 333 -10.67 7.36 -14.98
CA MET A 333 -12.10 7.13 -15.17
C MET A 333 -12.64 7.80 -16.45
N PHE A 334 -12.20 9.03 -16.75
CA PHE A 334 -12.60 9.74 -17.97
C PHE A 334 -12.00 9.13 -19.23
N LYS A 335 -10.76 8.61 -19.18
CA LYS A 335 -10.18 7.86 -20.31
C LYS A 335 -10.89 6.51 -20.54
N LEU A 336 -11.34 5.85 -19.47
CA LEU A 336 -12.11 4.61 -19.57
C LEU A 336 -13.47 4.86 -20.25
N VAL A 337 -14.23 5.86 -19.79
CA VAL A 337 -15.49 6.27 -20.44
C VAL A 337 -15.25 6.68 -21.89
N ALA A 338 -14.23 7.51 -22.16
CA ALA A 338 -13.88 7.92 -23.52
C ALA A 338 -13.57 6.71 -24.44
N TYR A 339 -12.80 5.74 -23.95
CA TYR A 339 -12.52 4.51 -24.70
C TYR A 339 -13.79 3.71 -25.00
N CYS A 340 -14.65 3.48 -24.00
CA CYS A 340 -15.95 2.83 -24.18
C CYS A 340 -16.83 3.52 -25.22
N LEU A 341 -16.96 4.85 -25.15
CA LEU A 341 -17.75 5.65 -26.10
C LEU A 341 -17.17 5.64 -27.53
N ILE A 342 -15.84 5.63 -27.70
CA ILE A 342 -15.18 5.59 -29.02
C ILE A 342 -15.28 4.19 -29.66
N GLN A 343 -15.27 3.12 -28.84
CA GLN A 343 -15.43 1.74 -29.32
C GLN A 343 -16.89 1.30 -29.45
N ASP A 344 -17.83 2.11 -28.99
CA ASP A 344 -19.26 1.79 -28.88
C ASP A 344 -19.56 0.54 -28.01
N VAL A 345 -18.76 0.35 -26.96
CA VAL A 345 -18.85 -0.77 -26.01
C VAL A 345 -18.99 -0.22 -24.58
N PRO A 346 -20.17 -0.34 -23.95
CA PRO A 346 -20.39 0.03 -22.55
C PRO A 346 -19.37 -0.60 -21.58
N PHE A 347 -19.07 0.09 -20.48
CA PHE A 347 -18.30 -0.52 -19.39
C PHE A 347 -19.17 -1.50 -18.59
N GLU A 348 -18.91 -2.80 -18.71
CA GLU A 348 -19.56 -3.84 -17.93
C GLU A 348 -18.64 -4.53 -16.92
N ASP A 349 -19.11 -4.69 -15.68
CA ASP A 349 -18.39 -5.43 -14.65
C ASP A 349 -19.25 -6.39 -13.80
N LYS A 350 -18.59 -7.44 -13.30
CA LYS A 350 -19.15 -8.46 -12.40
C LYS A 350 -18.86 -8.18 -10.91
N SER A 351 -18.33 -6.99 -10.61
CA SER A 351 -18.22 -6.46 -9.26
C SER A 351 -19.62 -6.16 -8.71
N PRO A 352 -20.03 -6.74 -7.56
CA PRO A 352 -21.34 -6.52 -6.97
C PRO A 352 -21.52 -5.07 -6.48
N PHE A 353 -20.43 -4.30 -6.36
CA PHE A 353 -20.47 -2.87 -6.06
C PHE A 353 -20.77 -2.01 -7.29
N TYR A 354 -20.39 -2.45 -8.50
CA TYR A 354 -20.79 -1.79 -9.74
C TYR A 354 -22.23 -2.17 -10.08
N GLN A 355 -22.55 -3.47 -10.05
CA GLN A 355 -23.88 -3.99 -10.39
C GLN A 355 -24.99 -3.40 -9.52
N SER A 356 -24.87 -3.43 -8.18
CA SER A 356 -25.88 -2.85 -7.29
C SER A 356 -25.96 -1.31 -7.35
N PHE A 357 -24.96 -0.63 -7.93
CA PHE A 357 -25.05 0.80 -8.19
C PHE A 357 -25.76 1.08 -9.53
N ALA A 358 -25.39 0.37 -10.60
CA ALA A 358 -26.03 0.47 -11.92
C ALA A 358 -27.53 0.09 -11.88
N GLN A 359 -27.90 -0.87 -11.01
CA GLN A 359 -29.31 -1.24 -10.73
C GLN A 359 -30.12 -0.15 -10.01
N LYS A 360 -29.47 0.83 -9.37
CA LYS A 360 -30.12 1.96 -8.69
C LYS A 360 -30.04 3.26 -9.50
N TYR A 361 -28.97 3.40 -10.28
CA TYR A 361 -28.66 4.58 -11.08
C TYR A 361 -28.23 4.12 -12.48
N GLU A 362 -29.19 4.12 -13.40
CA GLU A 362 -29.07 3.56 -14.76
C GLU A 362 -27.99 4.26 -15.60
N HIS A 363 -27.46 3.56 -16.62
CA HIS A 363 -26.37 4.03 -17.47
C HIS A 363 -26.79 4.15 -18.94
N ASP A 364 -27.19 5.35 -19.37
CA ASP A 364 -27.43 5.64 -20.78
C ASP A 364 -26.12 6.01 -21.51
N TRP A 365 -25.38 4.97 -21.88
CA TRP A 365 -24.18 5.10 -22.71
C TRP A 365 -24.47 5.69 -24.09
N LYS A 366 -25.64 5.39 -24.68
CA LYS A 366 -25.99 5.81 -26.04
C LYS A 366 -26.34 7.29 -26.07
N GLY A 367 -27.21 7.75 -25.18
CA GLY A 367 -27.55 9.17 -25.08
C GLY A 367 -26.34 10.04 -24.79
N LEU A 368 -25.40 9.61 -23.93
CA LEU A 368 -24.16 10.39 -23.73
C LEU A 368 -23.28 10.42 -24.99
N ARG A 369 -23.16 9.29 -25.68
CA ARG A 369 -22.39 9.15 -26.93
C ARG A 369 -22.94 10.08 -28.01
N ASP A 370 -24.26 10.11 -28.17
CA ASP A 370 -24.96 10.94 -29.15
C ASP A 370 -24.93 12.42 -28.74
N LYS A 371 -25.14 12.74 -27.45
CA LYS A 371 -25.03 14.09 -26.85
C LYS A 371 -23.63 14.70 -27.00
N LEU A 372 -22.58 13.89 -26.94
CA LEU A 372 -21.18 14.31 -27.17
C LEU A 372 -20.76 14.28 -28.65
N GLY A 373 -21.61 13.74 -29.53
CA GLY A 373 -21.35 13.61 -30.98
C GLY A 373 -20.17 12.69 -31.30
N VAL A 374 -19.98 11.60 -30.56
CA VAL A 374 -18.77 10.77 -30.63
C VAL A 374 -18.66 10.02 -31.96
N ARG A 375 -17.45 10.08 -32.55
CA ARG A 375 -17.08 9.44 -33.81
C ARG A 375 -15.89 8.48 -33.59
N PRO A 376 -15.74 7.40 -34.39
CA PRO A 376 -14.64 6.44 -34.23
C PRO A 376 -13.23 7.04 -34.33
N ASN A 377 -13.08 8.23 -34.93
CA ASN A 377 -11.81 8.93 -35.09
C ASN A 377 -11.51 9.95 -33.97
N ASN A 378 -12.38 10.13 -32.97
CA ASN A 378 -12.05 10.97 -31.81
C ASN A 378 -10.92 10.35 -30.99
N THR A 379 -9.99 11.15 -30.47
CA THR A 379 -8.99 10.59 -29.56
C THR A 379 -9.51 10.47 -28.14
N VAL A 380 -9.05 9.42 -27.43
CA VAL A 380 -9.30 9.23 -25.99
C VAL A 380 -8.81 10.45 -25.16
N LYS A 381 -7.89 11.26 -25.68
CA LYS A 381 -7.42 12.49 -25.03
C LYS A 381 -8.46 13.61 -25.10
N GLU A 382 -9.02 13.90 -26.29
CA GLU A 382 -10.06 14.92 -26.48
C GLU A 382 -11.30 14.61 -25.65
N LEU A 383 -11.83 13.40 -25.83
CA LEU A 383 -13.11 13.03 -25.23
C LEU A 383 -12.99 12.95 -23.70
N ALA A 384 -11.85 12.48 -23.16
CA ALA A 384 -11.58 12.54 -21.72
C ALA A 384 -11.32 13.96 -21.19
N SER A 385 -11.13 14.98 -22.03
CA SER A 385 -11.15 16.39 -21.60
C SER A 385 -12.59 16.90 -21.51
N LYS A 386 -13.37 16.74 -22.60
CA LYS A 386 -14.80 17.07 -22.64
C LYS A 386 -15.58 16.46 -21.47
N LEU A 387 -15.30 15.21 -21.12
CA LEU A 387 -15.92 14.50 -19.99
C LEU A 387 -15.54 15.04 -18.59
N ARG A 388 -14.46 15.83 -18.46
CA ARG A 388 -14.15 16.58 -17.22
C ARG A 388 -14.81 17.95 -17.21
N GLU A 389 -14.90 18.59 -18.38
CA GLU A 389 -15.59 19.87 -18.61
C GLU A 389 -17.12 19.74 -18.58
N ARG A 390 -17.63 18.51 -18.71
CA ARG A 390 -19.04 18.10 -18.62
C ARG A 390 -19.25 17.01 -17.55
N GLY A 391 -18.74 17.29 -16.35
CA GLY A 391 -18.88 16.43 -15.18
C GLY A 391 -20.33 16.29 -14.68
N ASP A 392 -21.17 17.28 -15.01
CA ASP A 392 -22.62 17.30 -14.86
C ASP A 392 -23.30 16.22 -15.73
N TRP A 393 -22.97 16.12 -17.02
CA TRP A 393 -23.58 15.11 -17.91
C TRP A 393 -23.24 13.67 -17.49
N LEU A 394 -22.14 13.48 -16.75
CA LEU A 394 -21.81 12.20 -16.13
C LEU A 394 -22.66 11.87 -14.89
N GLN A 395 -23.44 12.80 -14.35
CA GLN A 395 -24.47 12.51 -13.35
C GLN A 395 -25.75 12.02 -14.02
N ASP A 396 -26.15 12.64 -15.12
CA ASP A 396 -27.43 12.34 -15.79
C ASP A 396 -27.37 11.03 -16.59
N TYR A 397 -26.28 10.82 -17.35
CA TYR A 397 -26.19 9.68 -18.27
C TYR A 397 -25.36 8.51 -17.73
N LEU A 398 -24.30 8.75 -16.95
CA LEU A 398 -23.37 7.68 -16.52
C LEU A 398 -23.01 7.77 -15.01
N PRO A 399 -23.96 7.56 -14.08
CA PRO A 399 -23.84 8.06 -12.70
C PRO A 399 -22.70 7.40 -11.89
N PHE A 400 -22.26 6.20 -12.27
CA PHE A 400 -21.05 5.57 -11.67
C PHE A 400 -19.75 6.31 -12.02
N PHE A 401 -19.78 7.27 -12.95
CA PHE A 401 -18.64 8.00 -13.51
C PHE A 401 -18.65 9.52 -13.21
N THR A 402 -19.65 10.04 -12.48
CA THR A 402 -19.72 11.43 -12.01
C THR A 402 -18.51 11.87 -11.16
N PRO A 403 -17.91 13.06 -11.36
CA PRO A 403 -16.87 13.56 -10.46
C PRO A 403 -17.38 13.67 -9.01
N ILE A 404 -16.58 13.24 -8.01
CA ILE A 404 -16.96 13.38 -6.60
C ILE A 404 -16.65 14.81 -6.14
N THR A 405 -17.68 15.66 -6.12
CA THR A 405 -17.63 17.04 -5.64
C THR A 405 -18.33 17.18 -4.27
N GLY A 406 -18.29 18.39 -3.69
CA GLY A 406 -19.10 18.75 -2.52
C GLY A 406 -20.53 19.20 -2.85
N THR A 407 -20.90 19.25 -4.14
CA THR A 407 -22.23 19.72 -4.61
C THR A 407 -23.21 18.59 -4.91
N LEU A 408 -22.77 17.33 -4.81
CA LEU A 408 -23.62 16.16 -4.99
C LEU A 408 -24.57 15.97 -3.80
N GLU A 409 -25.79 15.51 -4.07
CA GLU A 409 -26.75 15.06 -3.06
C GLU A 409 -26.11 13.99 -2.14
N ALA A 410 -26.38 14.06 -0.84
CA ALA A 410 -25.65 13.33 0.18
C ALA A 410 -25.80 11.80 0.10
N ALA A 411 -26.98 11.27 -0.25
CA ALA A 411 -27.21 9.84 -0.43
C ALA A 411 -26.57 9.31 -1.72
N PHE A 412 -26.71 10.00 -2.85
CA PHE A 412 -26.00 9.70 -4.09
C PHE A 412 -24.48 9.71 -3.89
N LEU A 413 -23.97 10.74 -3.22
CA LEU A 413 -22.56 10.88 -2.84
C LEU A 413 -22.08 9.73 -1.95
N GLN A 414 -22.89 9.28 -0.99
CA GLN A 414 -22.58 8.13 -0.15
C GLN A 414 -22.53 6.83 -0.97
N ASP A 415 -23.54 6.59 -1.80
CA ASP A 415 -23.63 5.39 -2.65
C ASP A 415 -22.46 5.32 -3.63
N LEU A 416 -22.14 6.43 -4.32
CA LEU A 416 -21.04 6.50 -5.28
C LEU A 416 -19.68 6.26 -4.63
N ARG A 417 -19.47 6.81 -3.42
CA ARG A 417 -18.27 6.56 -2.61
C ARG A 417 -18.14 5.10 -2.22
N ILE A 418 -19.22 4.46 -1.77
CA ILE A 418 -19.24 3.03 -1.37
C ILE A 418 -19.06 2.14 -2.60
N ALA A 419 -19.70 2.45 -3.72
CA ALA A 419 -19.65 1.69 -4.96
C ALA A 419 -18.25 1.70 -5.57
N ARG A 420 -17.62 2.87 -5.75
CA ARG A 420 -16.25 2.95 -6.32
C ARG A 420 -15.17 2.40 -5.40
N ALA A 421 -15.21 2.74 -4.11
CA ALA A 421 -14.24 2.19 -3.17
C ALA A 421 -14.42 0.67 -3.04
N GLY A 422 -15.66 0.19 -2.94
CA GLY A 422 -16.01 -1.23 -2.95
C GLY A 422 -15.52 -1.95 -4.21
N TYR A 423 -15.73 -1.37 -5.39
CA TYR A 423 -15.20 -1.87 -6.66
C TYR A 423 -13.67 -2.01 -6.63
N ASN A 424 -12.93 -0.97 -6.24
CA ASN A 424 -11.46 -1.02 -6.16
C ASN A 424 -10.98 -2.07 -5.14
N TYR A 425 -11.60 -2.16 -3.96
CA TYR A 425 -11.31 -3.20 -2.96
C TYR A 425 -11.64 -4.62 -3.47
N TRP A 426 -12.73 -4.80 -4.24
CA TRP A 426 -13.12 -6.08 -4.83
C TRP A 426 -12.14 -6.54 -5.91
N VAL A 427 -11.64 -5.62 -6.75
CA VAL A 427 -10.59 -5.91 -7.75
C VAL A 427 -9.34 -6.47 -7.09
N LEU A 428 -8.84 -5.82 -6.03
CA LEU A 428 -7.66 -6.30 -5.31
C LEU A 428 -7.94 -7.65 -4.61
N LYS A 429 -9.15 -7.87 -4.06
CA LYS A 429 -9.56 -9.19 -3.56
C LYS A 429 -9.54 -10.27 -4.65
N GLN A 430 -9.98 -9.99 -5.88
CA GLN A 430 -9.90 -11.01 -6.95
C GLN A 430 -8.46 -11.37 -7.32
N ILE A 431 -7.55 -10.40 -7.36
CA ILE A 431 -6.11 -10.66 -7.54
C ILE A 431 -5.59 -11.54 -6.40
N CYS A 432 -5.96 -11.24 -5.15
CA CYS A 432 -5.59 -12.08 -3.99
C CYS A 432 -6.15 -13.51 -4.06
N ARG A 433 -7.34 -13.71 -4.66
CA ARG A 433 -7.89 -15.05 -4.91
C ARG A 433 -7.14 -15.78 -6.03
N LYS A 434 -6.68 -15.09 -7.08
CA LYS A 434 -5.86 -15.69 -8.15
C LYS A 434 -4.49 -16.13 -7.63
N VAL A 435 -3.84 -15.31 -6.78
CA VAL A 435 -2.60 -15.68 -6.08
C VAL A 435 -2.81 -16.93 -5.19
N ARG A 436 -3.83 -16.94 -4.32
CA ARG A 436 -4.18 -18.13 -3.50
C ARG A 436 -4.37 -19.39 -4.34
N ALA A 437 -5.05 -19.29 -5.48
CA ALA A 437 -5.37 -20.39 -6.37
C ALA A 437 -4.20 -20.81 -7.29
N LYS A 438 -3.02 -20.20 -7.17
CA LYS A 438 -1.83 -20.54 -7.97
C LYS A 438 -0.57 -20.83 -7.17
N ARG A 439 -0.38 -20.27 -5.96
CA ARG A 439 0.86 -20.43 -5.17
C ARG A 439 1.33 -21.87 -4.87
N SER A 440 0.45 -22.88 -5.00
CA SER A 440 0.79 -24.29 -4.78
C SER A 440 1.38 -25.01 -6.00
N ASP A 441 1.34 -24.39 -7.18
CA ASP A 441 1.97 -24.88 -8.42
C ASP A 441 2.84 -23.74 -8.95
N GLU A 442 4.13 -23.78 -8.63
CA GLU A 442 5.10 -22.74 -8.99
C GLU A 442 5.15 -22.50 -10.50
N ASN A 443 5.05 -23.55 -11.31
CA ASN A 443 5.06 -23.46 -12.77
C ASN A 443 3.79 -22.79 -13.32
N ALA A 444 2.60 -23.11 -12.79
CA ALA A 444 1.37 -22.41 -13.17
C ALA A 444 1.27 -21.01 -12.56
N PHE A 445 1.96 -20.73 -11.47
CA PHE A 445 2.02 -19.39 -10.89
C PHE A 445 2.95 -18.49 -11.71
N LYS A 446 4.14 -18.98 -12.10
CA LYS A 446 5.07 -18.33 -13.02
C LYS A 446 4.41 -17.98 -14.36
N ARG A 447 3.87 -18.97 -15.06
CA ARG A 447 3.12 -18.76 -16.33
C ARG A 447 1.90 -17.83 -16.20
N TRP A 448 1.37 -17.65 -14.99
CA TRP A 448 0.30 -16.68 -14.74
C TRP A 448 0.86 -15.26 -14.55
N ILE A 449 1.88 -15.07 -13.70
CA ILE A 449 2.44 -13.73 -13.47
C ILE A 449 3.10 -13.18 -14.74
N GLU A 450 3.80 -14.01 -15.51
CA GLU A 450 4.37 -13.66 -16.82
C GLU A 450 3.31 -13.13 -17.78
N ARG A 451 2.14 -13.78 -17.83
CA ARG A 451 1.00 -13.33 -18.64
C ARG A 451 0.41 -12.01 -18.14
N GLN A 452 0.40 -11.76 -16.82
CA GLN A 452 -0.07 -10.48 -16.28
C GLN A 452 0.95 -9.36 -16.53
N ILE A 453 2.25 -9.67 -16.59
CA ILE A 453 3.31 -8.74 -16.98
C ILE A 453 3.23 -8.43 -18.47
N ASP A 454 3.09 -9.42 -19.35
CA ASP A 454 2.89 -9.24 -20.79
C ASP A 454 1.66 -8.35 -21.10
N GLN A 455 0.55 -8.59 -20.40
CA GLN A 455 -0.62 -7.72 -20.49
C GLN A 455 -0.34 -6.31 -19.94
N TYR A 456 0.40 -6.18 -18.82
CA TYR A 456 0.80 -4.88 -18.29
C TYR A 456 1.69 -4.11 -19.28
N THR A 457 2.69 -4.75 -19.89
CA THR A 457 3.66 -4.10 -20.78
C THR A 457 3.03 -3.65 -22.09
N LYS A 458 2.03 -4.39 -22.60
CA LYS A 458 1.25 -4.03 -23.80
C LYS A 458 0.27 -2.86 -23.61
N THR A 459 -0.11 -2.50 -22.39
CA THR A 459 -1.14 -1.47 -22.13
C THR A 459 -0.67 -0.29 -21.26
N ALA A 460 0.36 -0.47 -20.43
CA ALA A 460 0.97 0.62 -19.67
C ALA A 460 1.89 1.49 -20.55
N SER A 461 2.19 2.72 -20.11
CA SER A 461 3.22 3.51 -20.80
C SER A 461 4.62 2.89 -20.58
N SER A 462 5.45 2.97 -21.62
CA SER A 462 6.75 2.27 -21.76
C SER A 462 7.60 2.22 -20.48
N LYS A 463 7.75 3.34 -19.75
CA LYS A 463 8.57 3.36 -18.53
C LYS A 463 7.96 2.59 -17.35
N TRP A 464 6.63 2.59 -17.19
CA TRP A 464 5.96 1.75 -16.19
C TRP A 464 5.98 0.28 -16.59
N ALA A 465 5.85 -0.01 -17.89
CA ALA A 465 6.02 -1.36 -18.44
C ALA A 465 7.42 -1.92 -18.14
N LYS A 466 8.48 -1.17 -18.46
CA LYS A 466 9.87 -1.54 -18.16
C LYS A 466 10.13 -1.72 -16.66
N ALA A 467 9.56 -0.88 -15.80
CA ALA A 467 9.69 -1.02 -14.35
C ALA A 467 8.99 -2.27 -13.80
N VAL A 468 7.81 -2.64 -14.31
CA VAL A 468 7.13 -3.90 -13.94
C VAL A 468 7.94 -5.11 -14.43
N ASN A 469 8.46 -5.07 -15.64
CA ASN A 469 9.30 -6.16 -16.16
C ASN A 469 10.59 -6.32 -15.35
N PHE A 470 11.27 -5.22 -15.01
CA PHE A 470 12.46 -5.25 -14.17
C PHE A 470 12.15 -5.73 -12.73
N ALA A 471 11.02 -5.30 -12.16
CA ALA A 471 10.55 -5.77 -10.85
C ALA A 471 10.28 -7.30 -10.82
N TYR A 472 9.81 -7.88 -11.93
CA TYR A 472 9.72 -9.33 -12.09
C TYR A 472 11.09 -10.01 -12.25
N LEU A 473 11.97 -9.45 -13.10
CA LEU A 473 13.32 -9.99 -13.31
C LEU A 473 14.17 -9.98 -12.03
N LEU A 474 13.96 -9.02 -11.13
CA LEU A 474 14.51 -9.08 -9.77
C LEU A 474 13.99 -10.33 -9.04
N THR A 475 12.67 -10.50 -8.97
CA THR A 475 12.03 -11.64 -8.27
C THR A 475 12.52 -13.00 -8.77
N GLU A 476 12.74 -13.15 -10.07
CA GLU A 476 13.31 -14.37 -10.68
C GLU A 476 14.82 -14.51 -10.48
N GLY A 477 15.56 -13.39 -10.45
CA GLY A 477 17.03 -13.36 -10.36
C GLY A 477 17.61 -13.75 -9.00
N HIS A 478 16.79 -14.03 -7.99
CA HIS A 478 17.24 -14.35 -6.64
C HIS A 478 17.72 -15.81 -6.43
N ARG A 479 18.64 -16.22 -7.32
CA ARG A 479 19.72 -17.19 -7.05
C ARG A 479 21.13 -16.58 -7.23
N MET A 480 21.23 -15.26 -7.42
CA MET A 480 22.51 -14.55 -7.70
C MET A 480 23.14 -13.86 -6.48
N VAL A 481 22.79 -14.28 -5.26
CA VAL A 481 23.50 -13.98 -3.98
C VAL A 481 23.36 -15.21 -3.10
#